data_AF-V4H4Z1-F1
#
_entry.id   AF-V4H4Z1-F1
#
_cell.length_a   1.000
_cell.length_b   1.000
_cell.length_c   1.000
_cell.angle_alpha   90.00
_cell.angle_beta   90.00
_cell.angle_gamma   90.00
#
_symmetry.space_group_name_H-M   'P 1'
#
loop_
_entity.id
_entity.type
_entity.pdbx_description
1 polymer ?
#
loop_
_entity_poly.entity_id
_entity_poly.type
_entity_poly.pdbx_seq_one_letter_code
_entity_poly.pdbx_strand_id
1 'polypeptide(L)'
;MQIKSGQSVDSLAMRQLASNAKVSKSEREELDEVLRSREVATIEQEPDLMSFPFRAKRYQVINLSSPNEPPQYQYGELTNPHDIEAFLTHQDRLSKEQSDILRTYIPSKDLLAVMDKMDDETLTAFVDVLSASFGLDSLFGHNKEKSQQLISLMSDMSEEQIKDTVDTLAHLSDKEINDKPDSPILAFGYRGPAEIQLHSFSQTADHRSHLQQSIHFSKLTHQYVDLLAENRYSEGDLMSINQHLQESSFEQSRGIIDMAINVKNNDRVSFLNMLDEVDKDSENNIFEYVGKQVDVSQYTGAYESSYGGYVLFTEKMASESQRTELYSNLIDSYENQGVGLMEDVVGHLKDTPPQIQSNIWEALNETIENNPALFDKSDSIESWMKLRLGSFQRDFENKQVDQIYDIAEELDVPRDVGQLEWVKLSTLY
;
A
#
# COMPACT_ATOMS: atom_id res chain seq x y z
N MET A 1 28.19 -48.08 -43.71
CA MET A 1 29.49 -48.72 -43.98
C MET A 1 30.54 -47.63 -44.11
N GLN A 2 31.72 -47.87 -43.50
CA GLN A 2 32.95 -47.07 -43.42
C GLN A 2 33.15 -46.18 -42.18
N ILE A 3 34.19 -46.61 -41.45
CA ILE A 3 34.86 -46.15 -40.24
C ILE A 3 36.00 -45.20 -40.66
N LYS A 4 36.32 -44.19 -39.85
CA LYS A 4 37.72 -43.82 -39.52
C LYS A 4 37.80 -42.89 -38.30
N SER A 5 38.93 -42.99 -37.62
CA SER A 5 39.18 -42.82 -36.18
C SER A 5 40.39 -41.92 -35.88
N GLY A 6 40.43 -41.35 -34.67
CA GLY A 6 41.63 -40.94 -33.89
C GLY A 6 42.08 -39.46 -34.07
N GLN A 7 42.13 -38.58 -33.03
CA GLN A 7 43.08 -38.48 -31.87
C GLN A 7 44.55 -38.31 -32.31
N SER A 8 45.45 -37.46 -31.75
CA SER A 8 45.47 -36.53 -30.60
C SER A 8 46.80 -35.71 -30.57
N VAL A 9 46.79 -34.53 -29.94
CA VAL A 9 47.80 -33.95 -28.98
C VAL A 9 49.19 -33.44 -29.45
N ASP A 10 49.34 -32.13 -29.23
CA ASP A 10 50.41 -31.31 -28.61
C ASP A 10 51.93 -31.51 -28.82
N SER A 11 52.55 -30.33 -28.86
CA SER A 11 53.66 -29.86 -28.02
C SER A 11 55.05 -29.71 -28.62
N LEU A 12 55.67 -28.64 -28.13
CA LEU A 12 57.09 -28.30 -28.13
C LEU A 12 57.66 -27.81 -29.46
N ALA A 13 58.54 -26.83 -29.49
CA ALA A 13 59.03 -25.84 -28.54
C ALA A 13 60.11 -25.09 -29.31
N MET A 14 60.33 -23.85 -28.91
CA MET A 14 61.63 -23.17 -28.89
C MET A 14 62.75 -23.71 -29.79
N ARG A 15 63.20 -22.82 -30.68
CA ARG A 15 64.60 -22.44 -30.98
C ARG A 15 64.64 -22.08 -32.47
N GLN A 16 65.27 -21.01 -32.93
CA GLN A 16 66.12 -19.99 -32.35
C GLN A 16 66.44 -19.07 -33.53
N LEU A 17 66.46 -17.76 -33.29
CA LEU A 17 67.46 -16.80 -33.78
C LEU A 17 67.64 -16.63 -35.30
N ALA A 18 67.97 -15.48 -35.86
CA ALA A 18 68.03 -14.08 -35.48
C ALA A 18 68.67 -13.41 -36.71
N SER A 19 68.13 -12.30 -37.19
CA SER A 19 68.82 -11.16 -37.81
C SER A 19 67.75 -10.34 -38.52
N ASN A 20 67.65 -9.02 -38.47
CA ASN A 20 68.39 -7.96 -37.81
C ASN A 20 67.45 -6.75 -37.85
N ALA A 21 67.15 -6.14 -36.70
CA ALA A 21 66.87 -4.70 -36.65
C ALA A 21 67.01 -4.24 -35.19
N LYS A 22 68.04 -3.43 -34.97
CA LYS A 22 68.35 -2.77 -33.70
C LYS A 22 67.17 -1.84 -33.34
N VAL A 23 66.40 -2.22 -32.32
CA VAL A 23 65.60 -1.27 -31.55
C VAL A 23 66.54 -0.62 -30.54
N SER A 24 66.58 0.70 -30.54
CA SER A 24 67.46 1.50 -29.68
C SER A 24 67.02 1.38 -28.22
N LYS A 25 67.95 1.60 -27.28
CA LYS A 25 67.66 1.53 -25.84
C LYS A 25 66.62 2.56 -25.40
N SER A 26 66.49 3.68 -26.14
CA SER A 26 65.50 4.73 -25.87
C SER A 26 64.08 4.35 -26.29
N GLU A 27 63.89 3.55 -27.35
CA GLU A 27 62.56 3.09 -27.76
C GLU A 27 61.97 2.03 -26.81
N ARG A 28 62.82 1.32 -26.06
CA ARG A 28 62.37 0.41 -25.00
C ARG A 28 62.02 1.15 -23.71
N GLU A 29 62.72 2.24 -23.40
CA GLU A 29 62.39 3.11 -22.27
C GLU A 29 61.10 3.91 -22.54
N GLU A 30 60.88 4.40 -23.77
CA GLU A 30 59.60 5.00 -24.17
C GLU A 30 58.45 3.98 -24.20
N LEU A 31 58.68 2.73 -24.62
CA LEU A 31 57.63 1.69 -24.53
C LEU A 31 57.33 1.26 -23.10
N ASP A 32 58.34 1.17 -22.22
CA ASP A 32 58.14 0.86 -20.80
C ASP A 32 57.49 2.04 -20.05
N GLU A 33 57.72 3.28 -20.47
CA GLU A 33 57.04 4.47 -19.91
C GLU A 33 55.61 4.63 -20.46
N VAL A 34 55.35 4.26 -21.72
CA VAL A 34 54.01 4.19 -22.31
C VAL A 34 53.21 2.99 -21.78
N LEU A 35 53.87 1.87 -21.42
CA LEU A 35 53.22 0.72 -20.79
C LEU A 35 53.01 0.92 -19.27
N ARG A 36 53.88 1.68 -18.59
CA ARG A 36 53.67 2.11 -17.18
C ARG A 36 52.64 3.22 -17.02
N SER A 37 52.47 4.09 -18.01
CA SER A 37 51.36 5.07 -18.05
C SER A 37 50.04 4.48 -18.57
N ARG A 38 50.03 3.17 -18.90
CA ARG A 38 48.83 2.37 -19.21
C ARG A 38 48.48 1.36 -18.11
N GLU A 39 49.01 1.52 -16.91
CA GLU A 39 48.29 1.03 -15.73
C GLU A 39 47.05 1.90 -15.57
N VAL A 40 45.97 1.43 -16.19
CA VAL A 40 44.61 1.81 -15.85
C VAL A 40 44.47 1.55 -14.36
N ALA A 41 44.65 2.59 -13.54
CA ALA A 41 44.20 2.58 -12.17
C ALA A 41 42.66 2.64 -12.20
N THR A 42 42.05 1.52 -12.61
CA THR A 42 40.72 1.17 -12.14
C THR A 42 40.92 1.02 -10.64
N ILE A 43 40.47 1.99 -9.86
CA ILE A 43 40.28 1.74 -8.43
C ILE A 43 39.34 0.54 -8.38
N GLU A 44 39.80 -0.53 -7.72
CA GLU A 44 39.10 -1.80 -7.59
C GLU A 44 37.63 -1.55 -7.30
N GLN A 45 36.76 -1.88 -8.27
CA GLN A 45 35.42 -2.32 -7.92
C GLN A 45 35.63 -3.54 -7.03
N GLU A 46 35.22 -3.46 -5.77
CA GLU A 46 35.07 -4.67 -4.96
C GLU A 46 34.30 -5.70 -5.81
N PRO A 47 34.78 -6.95 -5.89
CA PRO A 47 34.13 -7.97 -6.69
C PRO A 47 32.70 -8.16 -6.20
N ASP A 48 31.79 -7.82 -7.09
CA ASP A 48 30.36 -7.73 -6.90
C ASP A 48 29.75 -9.13 -6.75
N LEU A 49 29.84 -9.70 -5.56
CA LEU A 49 29.07 -10.88 -5.18
C LEU A 49 27.69 -10.41 -4.71
N MET A 50 26.79 -10.29 -5.70
CA MET A 50 25.38 -9.88 -5.62
C MET A 50 25.11 -8.38 -5.38
N SER A 51 25.39 -7.51 -6.35
CA SER A 51 24.65 -6.25 -6.44
C SER A 51 23.21 -6.54 -6.87
N PHE A 52 22.29 -6.34 -5.94
CA PHE A 52 20.90 -6.10 -6.30
C PHE A 52 20.84 -4.94 -7.31
N PRO A 53 20.01 -5.02 -8.37
CA PRO A 53 19.98 -4.03 -9.46
C PRO A 53 19.56 -2.61 -9.03
N PHE A 54 19.23 -2.40 -7.75
CA PHE A 54 18.65 -1.17 -7.21
C PHE A 54 19.62 -0.29 -6.42
N ARG A 55 20.86 -0.72 -6.17
CA ARG A 55 21.81 0.11 -5.40
C ARG A 55 22.31 1.31 -6.20
N ALA A 56 22.26 2.50 -5.60
CA ALA A 56 22.85 3.70 -6.20
C ALA A 56 24.36 3.53 -6.40
N LYS A 57 24.83 3.68 -7.63
CA LYS A 57 26.26 3.57 -7.96
C LYS A 57 26.92 4.94 -7.86
N ARG A 58 28.02 5.03 -7.12
CA ARG A 58 28.92 6.18 -7.13
C ARG A 58 29.76 6.11 -8.39
N TYR A 59 29.81 7.18 -9.18
CA TYR A 59 30.74 7.26 -10.30
C TYR A 59 31.32 8.65 -10.48
N GLN A 60 32.57 8.68 -10.89
CA GLN A 60 33.31 9.88 -11.26
C GLN A 60 33.50 9.83 -12.77
N VAL A 61 32.89 10.78 -13.49
CA VAL A 61 33.12 10.95 -14.93
C VAL A 61 34.28 11.92 -15.11
N ILE A 62 35.37 11.41 -15.67
CA ILE A 62 36.54 12.22 -16.07
C ILE A 62 36.48 12.36 -17.59
N ASN A 63 36.26 13.58 -18.07
CA ASN A 63 36.25 13.85 -19.52
C ASN A 63 37.70 13.92 -20.04
N LEU A 64 38.22 12.79 -20.51
CA LEU A 64 39.58 12.68 -21.06
C LEU A 64 39.79 13.54 -22.33
N SER A 65 38.71 14.02 -22.96
CA SER A 65 38.76 14.88 -24.15
C SER A 65 38.88 16.37 -23.80
N SER A 66 38.54 16.73 -22.55
CA SER A 66 38.61 18.10 -22.01
C SER A 66 39.27 18.07 -20.63
N PRO A 67 40.59 17.84 -20.51
CA PRO A 67 41.30 17.70 -19.23
C PRO A 67 41.28 18.95 -18.32
N ASN A 68 40.74 20.07 -18.80
CA ASN A 68 40.52 21.29 -18.03
C ASN A 68 39.11 21.39 -17.41
N GLU A 69 38.21 20.45 -17.72
CA GLU A 69 36.90 20.37 -17.07
C GLU A 69 37.04 19.63 -15.72
N PRO A 70 36.47 20.17 -14.63
CA PRO A 70 36.49 19.48 -13.34
C PRO A 70 35.80 18.12 -13.45
N PRO A 71 36.23 17.12 -12.65
CA PRO A 71 35.57 15.82 -12.63
C PRO A 71 34.09 15.98 -12.30
N GLN A 72 33.22 15.33 -13.06
CA GLN A 72 31.79 15.29 -12.75
C GLN A 72 31.56 14.12 -11.79
N TYR A 73 31.09 14.41 -10.59
CA TYR A 73 30.73 13.41 -9.60
C TYR A 73 29.24 13.14 -9.71
N GLN A 74 28.85 11.88 -9.70
CA GLN A 74 27.44 11.51 -9.67
C GLN A 74 27.18 10.40 -8.66
N TYR A 75 26.15 10.59 -7.86
CA TYR A 75 25.61 9.59 -6.96
C TYR A 75 24.08 9.62 -7.02
N GLY A 76 23.49 8.62 -7.68
CA GLY A 76 22.08 8.70 -8.05
C GLY A 76 21.82 9.86 -9.00
N GLU A 77 20.93 10.78 -8.59
CA GLU A 77 20.60 12.03 -9.30
C GLU A 77 21.43 13.23 -8.83
N LEU A 78 22.19 13.08 -7.73
CA LEU A 78 23.04 14.13 -7.20
C LEU A 78 24.31 14.27 -8.06
N THR A 79 24.54 15.47 -8.58
CA THR A 79 25.72 15.80 -9.42
C THR A 79 26.64 16.86 -8.81
N ASN A 80 26.18 17.54 -7.76
CA ASN A 80 26.98 18.51 -7.01
C ASN A 80 27.76 17.77 -5.91
N PRO A 81 29.11 17.91 -5.85
CA PRO A 81 29.91 17.29 -4.80
C PRO A 81 29.46 17.62 -3.38
N HIS A 82 28.95 18.84 -3.13
CA HIS A 82 28.48 19.23 -1.80
C HIS A 82 27.21 18.47 -1.40
N ASP A 83 26.25 18.35 -2.31
CA ASP A 83 25.01 17.60 -2.09
C ASP A 83 25.32 16.10 -1.87
N ILE A 84 26.31 15.56 -2.61
CA ILE A 84 26.78 14.18 -2.42
C ILE A 84 27.38 14.01 -1.02
N GLU A 85 28.26 14.91 -0.58
CA GLU A 85 28.88 14.86 0.75
C GLU A 85 27.84 15.00 1.88
N ALA A 86 26.86 15.90 1.72
CA ALA A 86 25.76 16.05 2.66
C ALA A 86 24.96 14.75 2.80
N PHE A 87 24.56 14.13 1.67
CA PHE A 87 23.86 12.85 1.68
C PHE A 87 24.67 11.76 2.40
N LEU A 88 25.98 11.67 2.13
CA LEU A 88 26.86 10.71 2.81
C LEU A 88 26.96 10.96 4.32
N THR A 89 27.00 12.23 4.72
CA THR A 89 26.99 12.62 6.14
C THR A 89 25.72 12.12 6.84
N HIS A 90 24.56 12.22 6.18
CA HIS A 90 23.34 11.62 6.73
C HIS A 90 23.38 10.09 6.79
N GLN A 91 23.97 9.47 5.77
CA GLN A 91 24.14 8.02 5.72
C GLN A 91 25.01 7.49 6.88
N ASP A 92 25.94 8.31 7.37
CA ASP A 92 26.85 8.01 8.49
C ASP A 92 26.19 8.22 9.87
N ARG A 93 25.07 8.96 9.94
CA ARG A 93 24.24 9.08 11.16
C ARG A 93 23.46 7.80 11.47
N LEU A 94 23.29 6.93 10.47
CA LEU A 94 22.49 5.70 10.55
C LEU A 94 23.32 4.49 10.96
N SER A 95 22.66 3.46 11.53
CA SER A 95 23.26 2.15 11.69
C SER A 95 23.61 1.51 10.34
N LYS A 96 24.49 0.50 10.32
CA LYS A 96 24.90 -0.15 9.06
C LYS A 96 23.71 -0.71 8.28
N GLU A 97 22.75 -1.33 8.96
CA GLU A 97 21.58 -1.95 8.33
C GLU A 97 20.67 -0.88 7.69
N GLN A 98 20.40 0.21 8.42
CA GLN A 98 19.63 1.35 7.90
C GLN A 98 20.34 2.09 6.77
N SER A 99 21.65 2.24 6.88
CA SER A 99 22.50 2.79 5.82
C SER A 99 22.38 1.94 4.53
N ASP A 100 22.35 0.61 4.66
CA ASP A 100 22.18 -0.31 3.53
C ASP A 100 20.75 -0.26 2.95
N ILE A 101 19.71 -0.08 3.77
CA ILE A 101 18.33 0.17 3.31
C ILE A 101 18.27 1.46 2.50
N LEU A 102 18.78 2.57 3.04
CA LEU A 102 18.76 3.88 2.39
C LEU A 102 19.45 3.85 1.02
N ARG A 103 20.51 3.06 0.86
CA ARG A 103 21.23 2.87 -0.42
C ARG A 103 20.43 2.17 -1.51
N THR A 104 19.32 1.51 -1.18
CA THR A 104 18.41 0.91 -2.16
C THR A 104 17.52 1.95 -2.84
N TYR A 105 17.37 3.13 -2.22
CA TYR A 105 16.68 4.28 -2.79
C TYR A 105 17.66 5.12 -3.61
N ILE A 106 17.14 5.84 -4.61
CA ILE A 106 17.95 6.69 -5.49
C ILE A 106 18.22 8.02 -4.76
N PRO A 107 19.49 8.36 -4.45
CA PRO A 107 19.82 9.68 -3.90
C PRO A 107 19.35 10.77 -4.85
N SER A 108 18.51 11.67 -4.34
CA SER A 108 17.89 12.77 -5.08
C SER A 108 17.91 14.04 -4.22
N LYS A 109 17.63 15.18 -4.84
CA LYS A 109 17.54 16.46 -4.11
C LYS A 109 16.39 16.48 -3.11
N ASP A 110 15.26 15.89 -3.47
CA ASP A 110 14.09 15.79 -2.59
C ASP A 110 14.43 14.94 -1.36
N LEU A 111 15.05 13.77 -1.56
CA LEU A 111 15.46 12.91 -0.45
C LEU A 111 16.48 13.62 0.46
N LEU A 112 17.46 14.32 -0.11
CA LEU A 112 18.40 15.11 0.67
C LEU A 112 17.70 16.22 1.47
N ALA A 113 16.80 16.97 0.84
CA ALA A 113 16.05 18.06 1.49
C ALA A 113 15.16 17.57 2.64
N VAL A 114 14.59 16.36 2.52
CA VAL A 114 13.86 15.70 3.60
C VAL A 114 14.80 15.33 4.74
N MET A 115 15.93 14.71 4.44
CA MET A 115 16.91 14.26 5.44
C MET A 115 17.59 15.41 6.19
N ASP A 116 17.80 16.55 5.51
CA ASP A 116 18.35 17.78 6.10
C ASP A 116 17.45 18.34 7.24
N LYS A 117 16.14 18.07 7.17
CA LYS A 117 15.11 18.52 8.12
C LYS A 117 14.86 17.51 9.25
N MET A 118 15.56 16.39 9.29
CA MET A 118 15.37 15.33 10.27
C MET A 118 16.50 15.28 11.29
N ASP A 119 16.13 15.17 12.57
CA ASP A 119 17.04 14.74 13.62
C ASP A 119 17.34 13.23 13.52
N ASP A 120 18.24 12.72 14.38
CA ASP A 120 18.73 11.33 14.29
C ASP A 120 17.60 10.32 14.53
N GLU A 121 16.70 10.63 15.47
CA GLU A 121 15.57 9.77 15.82
C GLU A 121 14.57 9.69 14.65
N THR A 122 14.19 10.84 14.10
CA THR A 122 13.26 10.94 12.96
C THR A 122 13.85 10.29 11.71
N LEU A 123 15.14 10.50 11.43
CA LEU A 123 15.82 9.90 10.28
C LEU A 123 15.87 8.36 10.39
N THR A 124 16.11 7.86 11.60
CA THR A 124 16.10 6.42 11.90
C THR A 124 14.71 5.84 11.66
N ALA A 125 13.67 6.44 12.24
CA ALA A 125 12.28 6.01 12.08
C ALA A 125 11.83 6.05 10.61
N PHE A 126 12.22 7.10 9.87
CA PHE A 126 11.91 7.22 8.45
C PHE A 126 12.50 6.06 7.62
N VAL A 127 13.75 5.68 7.88
CA VAL A 127 14.38 4.56 7.16
C VAL A 127 13.76 3.22 7.53
N ASP A 128 13.35 3.05 8.79
CA ASP A 128 12.64 1.84 9.24
C ASP A 128 11.27 1.71 8.57
N VAL A 129 10.53 2.82 8.45
CA VAL A 129 9.28 2.91 7.66
C VAL A 129 9.53 2.54 6.19
N LEU A 130 10.57 3.09 5.57
CA LEU A 130 10.92 2.77 4.18
C LEU A 130 11.19 1.27 3.99
N SER A 131 11.81 0.62 4.97
CA SER A 131 12.04 -0.82 4.95
C SER A 131 10.74 -1.62 5.08
N ALA A 132 9.97 -1.33 6.13
CA ALA A 132 8.79 -2.11 6.50
C ALA A 132 7.62 -1.96 5.51
N SER A 133 7.38 -0.73 5.05
CA SER A 133 6.18 -0.39 4.27
C SER A 133 6.45 -0.17 2.78
N PHE A 134 7.68 0.20 2.42
CA PHE A 134 8.07 0.56 1.06
C PHE A 134 9.22 -0.28 0.48
N GLY A 135 9.53 -1.42 1.10
CA GLY A 135 10.57 -2.34 0.64
C GLY A 135 10.47 -2.63 -0.87
N LEU A 136 11.58 -2.45 -1.58
CA LEU A 136 11.64 -2.53 -3.05
C LEU A 136 11.59 -3.95 -3.61
N ASP A 137 11.68 -4.97 -2.75
CA ASP A 137 11.57 -6.39 -3.09
C ASP A 137 10.11 -6.86 -3.29
N SER A 138 9.15 -5.93 -3.24
CA SER A 138 7.73 -6.19 -3.50
C SER A 138 7.50 -6.71 -4.92
N LEU A 139 6.72 -7.80 -5.03
CA LEU A 139 6.38 -8.51 -6.28
C LEU A 139 5.73 -7.62 -7.36
N PHE A 140 5.23 -6.43 -7.00
CA PHE A 140 4.46 -5.59 -7.91
C PHE A 140 5.09 -4.23 -8.23
N GLY A 141 6.26 -3.86 -7.70
CA GLY A 141 6.96 -2.62 -8.03
C GLY A 141 6.29 -1.30 -7.60
N HIS A 142 5.06 -1.34 -7.06
CA HIS A 142 4.30 -0.15 -6.64
C HIS A 142 4.96 0.58 -5.46
N ASN A 143 5.69 -0.15 -4.61
CA ASN A 143 6.38 0.42 -3.45
C ASN A 143 7.42 1.47 -3.82
N LYS A 144 8.09 1.31 -4.97
CA LYS A 144 9.09 2.27 -5.45
C LYS A 144 8.47 3.60 -5.84
N GLU A 145 7.35 3.55 -6.56
CA GLU A 145 6.64 4.75 -6.99
C GLU A 145 6.06 5.48 -5.78
N LYS A 146 5.50 4.72 -4.82
CA LYS A 146 4.94 5.27 -3.58
C LYS A 146 5.97 5.89 -2.66
N SER A 147 7.15 5.27 -2.50
CA SER A 147 8.23 5.88 -1.69
C SER A 147 8.75 7.17 -2.30
N GLN A 148 8.91 7.21 -3.63
CA GLN A 148 9.33 8.43 -4.32
C GLN A 148 8.28 9.54 -4.19
N GLN A 149 6.99 9.19 -4.30
CA GLN A 149 5.89 10.12 -4.07
C GLN A 149 5.92 10.68 -2.63
N LEU A 150 6.09 9.82 -1.63
CA LEU A 150 6.23 10.24 -0.23
C LEU A 150 7.40 11.22 -0.04
N ILE A 151 8.60 10.87 -0.55
CA ILE A 151 9.79 11.71 -0.47
C ILE A 151 9.53 13.09 -1.11
N SER A 152 8.89 13.11 -2.28
CA SER A 152 8.58 14.34 -2.99
C SER A 152 7.55 15.20 -2.25
N LEU A 153 6.55 14.61 -1.60
CA LEU A 153 5.58 15.34 -0.79
C LEU A 153 6.22 15.93 0.47
N MET A 154 7.11 15.17 1.13
CA MET A 154 7.77 15.60 2.35
C MET A 154 8.84 16.68 2.12
N SER A 155 9.40 16.80 0.90
CA SER A 155 10.49 17.74 0.65
C SER A 155 10.07 19.20 0.85
N ASP A 156 8.79 19.51 0.66
CA ASP A 156 8.21 20.85 0.85
C ASP A 156 7.67 21.08 2.27
N MET A 157 7.60 20.06 3.12
CA MET A 157 7.07 20.14 4.49
C MET A 157 8.04 20.82 5.48
N SER A 158 7.50 21.36 6.58
CA SER A 158 8.27 21.86 7.72
C SER A 158 8.94 20.70 8.49
N GLU A 159 9.95 21.00 9.32
CA GLU A 159 10.59 20.00 10.19
C GLU A 159 9.58 19.30 11.12
N GLU A 160 8.65 20.08 11.68
CA GLU A 160 7.58 19.59 12.55
C GLU A 160 6.61 18.66 11.79
N GLN A 161 6.18 19.06 10.60
CA GLN A 161 5.35 18.23 9.72
C GLN A 161 6.04 16.93 9.32
N ILE A 162 7.32 16.99 8.98
CA ILE A 162 8.10 15.79 8.62
C ILE A 162 8.14 14.83 9.80
N LYS A 163 8.44 15.32 11.00
CA LYS A 163 8.46 14.50 12.21
C LYS A 163 7.11 13.84 12.47
N ASP A 164 6.02 14.61 12.45
CA ASP A 164 4.67 14.11 12.68
C ASP A 164 4.21 13.10 11.60
N THR A 165 4.59 13.34 10.35
CA THR A 165 4.35 12.43 9.21
C THR A 165 5.10 11.10 9.41
N VAL A 166 6.36 11.14 9.82
CA VAL A 166 7.18 9.94 10.07
C VAL A 166 6.64 9.16 11.26
N ASP A 167 6.34 9.84 12.37
CA ASP A 167 5.78 9.23 13.57
C ASP A 167 4.46 8.52 13.24
N THR A 168 3.60 9.15 12.44
CA THR A 168 2.34 8.57 11.96
C THR A 168 2.58 7.37 11.06
N LEU A 169 3.47 7.46 10.08
CA LEU A 169 3.80 6.35 9.18
C LEU A 169 4.40 5.15 9.93
N ALA A 170 5.25 5.38 10.93
CA ALA A 170 5.80 4.33 11.77
C ALA A 170 4.67 3.60 12.52
N HIS A 171 3.75 4.37 13.10
CA HIS A 171 2.62 3.80 13.81
C HIS A 171 1.66 3.02 12.89
N LEU A 172 1.37 3.54 11.69
CA LEU A 172 0.57 2.83 10.69
C LEU A 172 1.28 1.54 10.21
N SER A 173 2.58 1.61 9.96
CA SER A 173 3.41 0.46 9.56
C SER A 173 3.38 -0.65 10.63
N ASP A 174 3.46 -0.29 11.91
CA ASP A 174 3.36 -1.27 13.00
C ASP A 174 1.99 -1.95 13.04
N LYS A 175 0.91 -1.22 12.77
CA LYS A 175 -0.44 -1.82 12.66
C LYS A 175 -0.56 -2.78 11.48
N GLU A 176 -0.02 -2.41 10.31
CA GLU A 176 -0.02 -3.28 9.13
C GLU A 176 0.69 -4.62 9.34
N ILE A 177 1.76 -4.64 10.15
CA ILE A 177 2.50 -5.87 10.44
C ILE A 177 1.71 -6.80 11.36
N ASN A 178 0.97 -6.21 12.29
CA ASN A 178 0.23 -6.93 13.32
C ASN A 178 -1.16 -7.39 12.84
N ASP A 179 -1.74 -6.68 11.87
CA ASP A 179 -2.99 -7.06 11.23
C ASP A 179 -2.73 -8.04 10.07
N LYS A 180 -3.42 -9.19 10.08
CA LYS A 180 -3.32 -10.17 8.99
C LYS A 180 -4.56 -10.03 8.12
N PRO A 181 -4.43 -9.85 6.80
CA PRO A 181 -5.59 -9.78 5.93
C PRO A 181 -6.35 -11.12 6.00
N ASP A 182 -7.50 -11.10 6.68
CA ASP A 182 -8.47 -12.20 6.71
C ASP A 182 -9.23 -12.22 5.38
N SER A 183 -8.55 -12.65 4.31
CA SER A 183 -9.21 -12.81 3.02
C SER A 183 -9.87 -14.19 2.94
N PRO A 184 -11.21 -14.30 2.96
CA PRO A 184 -11.90 -15.57 2.71
C PRO A 184 -11.47 -16.21 1.39
N ILE A 185 -11.19 -15.39 0.38
CA ILE A 185 -10.71 -15.84 -0.93
C ILE A 185 -9.40 -16.65 -0.79
N LEU A 186 -8.50 -16.23 0.11
CA LEU A 186 -7.23 -16.92 0.36
C LEU A 186 -7.38 -18.07 1.40
N ALA A 187 -8.26 -17.92 2.39
CA ALA A 187 -8.47 -18.90 3.45
C ALA A 187 -9.14 -20.20 2.97
N PHE A 188 -10.17 -20.08 2.11
CA PHE A 188 -10.89 -21.23 1.57
C PHE A 188 -10.14 -21.96 0.45
N GLY A 189 -9.14 -21.32 -0.18
CA GLY A 189 -8.24 -21.98 -1.14
C GLY A 189 -7.34 -23.07 -0.53
N TYR A 190 -7.18 -23.10 0.79
CA TYR A 190 -6.21 -23.99 1.47
C TYR A 190 -6.79 -24.91 2.55
N ARG A 191 -8.05 -24.76 2.98
CA ARG A 191 -8.63 -25.61 4.05
C ARG A 191 -10.11 -25.90 3.83
N GLY A 192 -10.42 -27.08 3.30
CA GLY A 192 -11.78 -27.66 3.39
C GLY A 192 -11.97 -28.90 2.50
N PRO A 193 -12.77 -29.90 2.92
CA PRO A 193 -13.09 -31.06 2.10
C PRO A 193 -13.90 -30.66 0.85
N ALA A 194 -13.66 -31.40 -0.24
CA ALA A 194 -14.05 -31.11 -1.63
C ALA A 194 -15.55 -31.14 -1.97
N GLU A 195 -16.46 -31.03 -1.00
CA GLU A 195 -17.90 -31.09 -1.26
C GLU A 195 -18.42 -29.67 -1.51
N ILE A 196 -18.37 -29.30 -2.80
CA ILE A 196 -18.92 -28.08 -3.43
C ILE A 196 -18.51 -26.78 -2.73
N GLN A 197 -17.29 -26.33 -3.02
CA GLN A 197 -16.93 -24.92 -2.89
C GLN A 197 -17.09 -24.27 -4.26
N LEU A 198 -18.14 -23.48 -4.45
CA LEU A 198 -18.25 -22.58 -5.59
C LEU A 198 -17.82 -21.20 -5.10
N HIS A 199 -16.70 -20.71 -5.64
CA HIS A 199 -16.35 -19.30 -5.53
C HIS A 199 -16.90 -18.61 -6.77
N SER A 200 -17.91 -17.78 -6.56
CA SER A 200 -18.49 -16.95 -7.60
C SER A 200 -18.17 -15.49 -7.34
N PHE A 201 -17.88 -14.76 -8.41
CA PHE A 201 -17.75 -13.32 -8.42
C PHE A 201 -18.94 -12.78 -9.18
N SER A 202 -19.59 -11.73 -8.70
CA SER A 202 -20.66 -11.07 -9.47
C SER A 202 -20.18 -10.80 -10.90
N GLN A 203 -21.04 -10.85 -11.92
CA GLN A 203 -20.66 -10.51 -13.30
C GLN A 203 -19.99 -9.12 -13.41
N THR A 204 -20.25 -8.25 -12.43
CA THR A 204 -19.69 -6.90 -12.32
C THR A 204 -18.33 -6.82 -11.60
N ALA A 205 -17.78 -7.94 -11.13
CA ALA A 205 -16.60 -8.02 -10.28
C ALA A 205 -15.53 -9.00 -10.83
N ASP A 206 -14.25 -8.61 -10.74
CA ASP A 206 -13.10 -9.43 -11.18
C ASP A 206 -12.22 -9.80 -9.98
N HIS A 207 -11.82 -11.07 -9.90
CA HIS A 207 -10.95 -11.59 -8.83
C HIS A 207 -9.62 -10.83 -8.74
N ARG A 208 -9.00 -10.48 -9.87
CA ARG A 208 -7.73 -9.74 -9.86
C ARG A 208 -7.93 -8.34 -9.27
N SER A 209 -9.01 -7.66 -9.62
CA SER A 209 -9.37 -6.38 -9.04
C SER A 209 -9.55 -6.48 -7.52
N HIS A 210 -10.25 -7.50 -7.02
CA HIS A 210 -10.43 -7.70 -5.58
C HIS A 210 -9.13 -7.96 -4.84
N LEU A 211 -8.25 -8.80 -5.38
CA LEU A 211 -6.95 -9.04 -4.78
C LEU A 211 -6.12 -7.75 -4.71
N GLN A 212 -6.13 -6.95 -5.78
CA GLN A 212 -5.44 -5.67 -5.81
C GLN A 212 -6.01 -4.68 -4.80
N GLN A 213 -7.35 -4.59 -4.69
CA GLN A 213 -8.02 -3.77 -3.69
C GLN A 213 -7.69 -4.24 -2.28
N SER A 214 -7.71 -5.54 -2.01
CA SER A 214 -7.38 -6.11 -0.70
C SER A 214 -5.96 -5.75 -0.29
N ILE A 215 -5.00 -5.83 -1.21
CA ILE A 215 -3.61 -5.44 -0.96
C ILE A 215 -3.53 -3.93 -0.71
N HIS A 216 -4.17 -3.12 -1.55
CA HIS A 216 -4.16 -1.66 -1.42
C HIS A 216 -4.74 -1.19 -0.06
N PHE A 217 -5.91 -1.68 0.32
CA PHE A 217 -6.58 -1.32 1.58
C PHE A 217 -5.97 -1.98 2.82
N SER A 218 -5.08 -2.97 2.65
CA SER A 218 -4.23 -3.48 3.75
C SER A 218 -3.00 -2.60 4.02
N LYS A 219 -2.69 -1.65 3.14
CA LYS A 219 -1.50 -0.80 3.19
C LYS A 219 -1.83 0.62 3.62
N LEU A 220 -2.14 0.80 4.91
CA LEU A 220 -2.44 2.10 5.53
C LEU A 220 -1.40 3.18 5.22
N THR A 221 -0.11 2.84 5.20
CA THR A 221 0.98 3.74 4.84
C THR A 221 0.87 4.24 3.41
N HIS A 222 0.44 3.41 2.45
CA HIS A 222 0.22 3.82 1.06
C HIS A 222 -1.00 4.70 0.95
N GLN A 223 -2.08 4.35 1.65
CA GLN A 223 -3.29 5.18 1.69
C GLN A 223 -3.02 6.54 2.34
N TYR A 224 -2.18 6.59 3.36
CA TYR A 224 -1.76 7.82 3.99
C TYR A 224 -0.93 8.69 3.03
N VAL A 225 -0.06 8.08 2.21
CA VAL A 225 0.61 8.80 1.11
C VAL A 225 -0.41 9.36 0.10
N ASP A 226 -1.48 8.63 -0.20
CA ASP A 226 -2.57 9.14 -1.04
C ASP A 226 -3.27 10.35 -0.39
N LEU A 227 -3.56 10.30 0.91
CA LEU A 227 -4.10 11.43 1.67
C LEU A 227 -3.20 12.67 1.60
N LEU A 228 -1.88 12.49 1.75
CA LEU A 228 -0.91 13.59 1.61
C LEU A 228 -0.91 14.16 0.18
N ALA A 229 -0.97 13.29 -0.83
CA ALA A 229 -0.95 13.68 -2.23
C ALA A 229 -2.17 14.51 -2.65
N GLU A 230 -3.33 14.23 -2.07
CA GLU A 230 -4.55 14.99 -2.30
C GLU A 230 -4.40 16.47 -1.87
N ASN A 231 -3.54 16.76 -0.88
CA ASN A 231 -3.24 18.10 -0.39
C ASN A 231 -4.51 18.92 -0.06
N ARG A 232 -5.48 18.24 0.56
CA ARG A 232 -6.83 18.76 0.83
C ARG A 232 -6.96 19.44 2.19
N TYR A 233 -6.02 19.20 3.09
CA TYR A 233 -6.04 19.62 4.48
C TYR A 233 -4.96 20.65 4.75
N SER A 234 -5.22 21.60 5.66
CA SER A 234 -4.16 22.48 6.13
C SER A 234 -3.17 21.71 7.01
N GLU A 235 -2.00 22.31 7.28
CA GLU A 235 -1.00 21.73 8.20
C GLU A 235 -1.62 21.35 9.56
N GLY A 236 -2.39 22.26 10.16
CA GLY A 236 -3.04 22.00 11.44
C GLY A 236 -4.10 20.89 11.37
N ASP A 237 -4.89 20.83 10.29
CA ASP A 237 -5.87 19.77 10.11
C ASP A 237 -5.19 18.40 9.93
N LEU A 238 -4.09 18.35 9.18
CA LEU A 238 -3.32 17.13 8.95
C LEU A 238 -2.67 16.64 10.24
N MET A 239 -2.09 17.53 11.05
CA MET A 239 -1.56 17.18 12.37
C MET A 239 -2.65 16.63 13.29
N SER A 240 -3.86 17.19 13.24
CA SER A 240 -5.01 16.67 13.97
C SER A 240 -5.36 15.25 13.53
N ILE A 241 -5.46 15.02 12.21
CA ILE A 241 -5.70 13.68 11.65
C ILE A 241 -4.61 12.70 12.10
N ASN A 242 -3.35 13.12 12.05
CA ASN A 242 -2.20 12.30 12.44
C ASN A 242 -2.26 11.86 13.90
N GLN A 243 -2.59 12.78 14.81
CA GLN A 243 -2.82 12.45 16.21
C GLN A 243 -3.90 11.37 16.36
N HIS A 244 -5.02 11.50 15.63
CA HIS A 244 -6.08 10.49 15.67
C HIS A 244 -5.65 9.15 15.11
N LEU A 245 -4.90 9.12 14.01
CA LEU A 245 -4.33 7.89 13.44
C LEU A 245 -3.35 7.22 14.40
N GLN A 246 -2.57 7.99 15.18
CA GLN A 246 -1.64 7.46 16.19
C GLN A 246 -2.32 6.83 17.42
N GLU A 247 -3.61 7.12 17.64
CA GLU A 247 -4.38 6.62 18.78
C GLU A 247 -5.41 5.55 18.40
N SER A 248 -5.62 5.32 17.10
CA SER A 248 -6.70 4.46 16.58
C SER A 248 -6.31 2.98 16.44
N SER A 249 -7.27 2.07 16.24
CA SER A 249 -6.99 0.70 15.75
C SER A 249 -6.58 0.69 14.26
N PHE A 250 -6.27 -0.48 13.70
CA PHE A 250 -6.02 -0.63 12.26
C PHE A 250 -7.26 -0.27 11.44
N GLU A 251 -8.42 -0.81 11.80
CA GLU A 251 -9.70 -0.62 11.12
C GLU A 251 -10.19 0.82 11.23
N GLN A 252 -10.03 1.42 12.41
CA GLN A 252 -10.33 2.84 12.62
C GLN A 252 -9.42 3.71 11.75
N SER A 253 -8.10 3.45 11.73
CA SER A 253 -7.16 4.19 10.88
C SER A 253 -7.51 4.07 9.40
N ARG A 254 -7.89 2.86 8.95
CA ARG A 254 -8.37 2.59 7.60
C ARG A 254 -9.59 3.44 7.25
N GLY A 255 -10.56 3.53 8.16
CA GLY A 255 -11.75 4.32 7.97
C GLY A 255 -11.51 5.83 8.00
N ILE A 256 -10.66 6.32 8.91
CA ILE A 256 -10.26 7.74 8.98
C ILE A 256 -9.59 8.16 7.67
N ILE A 257 -8.61 7.38 7.18
CA ILE A 257 -7.88 7.71 5.95
C ILE A 257 -8.83 7.70 4.75
N ASP A 258 -9.65 6.66 4.58
CA ASP A 258 -10.56 6.60 3.42
C ASP A 258 -11.62 7.71 3.47
N MET A 259 -12.15 8.04 4.64
CA MET A 259 -13.08 9.16 4.78
C MET A 259 -12.41 10.51 4.51
N ALA A 260 -11.18 10.72 5.01
CA ALA A 260 -10.43 11.95 4.77
C ALA A 260 -10.13 12.17 3.28
N ILE A 261 -9.81 11.11 2.55
CA ILE A 261 -9.59 11.16 1.10
C ILE A 261 -10.89 11.52 0.36
N ASN A 262 -12.04 10.98 0.78
CA ASN A 262 -13.27 10.96 -0.03
C ASN A 262 -14.38 11.94 0.43
N VAL A 263 -14.27 12.56 1.60
CA VAL A 263 -15.24 13.56 2.10
C VAL A 263 -15.28 14.78 1.18
N LYS A 264 -16.44 15.41 0.97
CA LYS A 264 -16.54 16.62 0.14
C LYS A 264 -15.89 17.83 0.82
N ASN A 265 -15.51 18.84 0.03
CA ASN A 265 -14.79 20.02 0.56
C ASN A 265 -15.58 20.78 1.63
N ASN A 266 -16.91 20.89 1.48
CA ASN A 266 -17.79 21.56 2.42
C ASN A 266 -18.02 20.76 3.73
N ASP A 267 -17.74 19.46 3.72
CA ASP A 267 -18.03 18.55 4.83
C ASP A 267 -16.78 18.27 5.70
N ARG A 268 -15.61 18.81 5.30
CA ARG A 268 -14.33 18.55 5.98
C ARG A 268 -14.28 19.01 7.43
N VAL A 269 -14.87 20.17 7.74
CA VAL A 269 -14.91 20.69 9.11
C VAL A 269 -15.72 19.75 9.99
N SER A 270 -16.86 19.29 9.49
CA SER A 270 -17.74 18.35 10.20
C SER A 270 -17.07 16.99 10.37
N PHE A 271 -16.31 16.52 9.38
CA PHE A 271 -15.46 15.34 9.52
C PHE A 271 -14.42 15.48 10.64
N LEU A 272 -13.71 16.61 10.70
CA LEU A 272 -12.71 16.85 11.75
C LEU A 272 -13.35 16.94 13.14
N ASN A 273 -14.49 17.62 13.26
CA ASN A 273 -15.21 17.68 14.53
C ASN A 273 -15.73 16.29 14.96
N MET A 274 -16.23 15.50 14.01
CA MET A 274 -16.65 14.12 14.27
C MET A 274 -15.47 13.25 14.75
N LEU A 275 -14.28 13.47 14.18
CA LEU A 275 -13.05 12.80 14.59
C LEU A 275 -12.65 13.17 16.02
N ASP A 276 -12.84 14.43 16.42
CA ASP A 276 -12.56 14.90 17.79
C ASP A 276 -13.58 14.42 18.83
N GLU A 277 -14.82 14.20 18.44
CA GLU A 277 -15.92 13.81 19.33
C GLU A 277 -16.05 12.30 19.55
N VAL A 278 -15.55 11.47 18.62
CA VAL A 278 -15.73 10.03 18.69
C VAL A 278 -14.99 9.41 19.87
N ASP A 279 -15.65 8.49 20.57
CA ASP A 279 -14.99 7.63 21.54
C ASP A 279 -14.20 6.53 20.80
N LYS A 280 -12.88 6.59 20.92
CA LYS A 280 -11.96 5.63 20.27
C LYS A 280 -12.04 4.24 20.88
N ASP A 281 -12.51 4.12 22.12
CA ASP A 281 -12.66 2.85 22.84
C ASP A 281 -14.06 2.22 22.66
N SER A 282 -14.96 2.90 21.95
CA SER A 282 -16.33 2.43 21.69
C SER A 282 -16.36 1.21 20.76
N GLU A 283 -17.08 0.15 21.16
CA GLU A 283 -17.33 -1.02 20.29
C GLU A 283 -18.16 -0.68 19.03
N ASN A 284 -18.79 0.49 19.01
CA ASN A 284 -19.61 0.97 17.89
C ASN A 284 -18.99 2.19 17.19
N ASN A 285 -17.66 2.30 17.23
CA ASN A 285 -16.93 3.41 16.65
C ASN A 285 -17.24 3.58 15.14
N ILE A 286 -17.62 4.80 14.75
CA ILE A 286 -18.03 5.10 13.37
C ILE A 286 -16.89 4.91 12.36
N PHE A 287 -15.64 5.18 12.74
CA PHE A 287 -14.50 5.03 11.82
C PHE A 287 -14.11 3.58 11.64
N GLU A 288 -14.27 2.73 12.65
CA GLU A 288 -14.17 1.28 12.47
C GLU A 288 -15.24 0.78 11.48
N TYR A 289 -16.48 1.25 11.65
CA TYR A 289 -17.58 0.96 10.73
C TYR A 289 -17.30 1.42 9.29
N VAL A 290 -16.76 2.62 9.12
CA VAL A 290 -16.32 3.13 7.82
C VAL A 290 -15.17 2.29 7.26
N GLY A 291 -14.23 1.85 8.10
CA GLY A 291 -13.14 0.96 7.71
C GLY A 291 -13.62 -0.33 7.06
N LYS A 292 -14.79 -0.86 7.44
CA LYS A 292 -15.39 -2.05 6.81
C LYS A 292 -15.83 -1.81 5.36
N GLN A 293 -16.08 -0.57 4.95
CA GLN A 293 -16.47 -0.23 3.56
C GLN A 293 -15.39 -0.54 2.54
N VAL A 294 -14.14 -0.57 3.00
CA VAL A 294 -12.97 -0.80 2.16
C VAL A 294 -12.30 -2.14 2.45
N ASP A 295 -13.01 -3.04 3.13
CA ASP A 295 -12.54 -4.38 3.44
C ASP A 295 -13.17 -5.39 2.47
N VAL A 296 -12.37 -5.93 1.56
CA VAL A 296 -12.83 -6.91 0.56
C VAL A 296 -13.52 -8.11 1.21
N SER A 297 -13.08 -8.56 2.39
CA SER A 297 -13.67 -9.71 3.07
C SER A 297 -15.13 -9.48 3.44
N GLN A 298 -15.50 -8.23 3.75
CA GLN A 298 -16.86 -7.84 4.13
C GLN A 298 -17.81 -7.84 2.92
N TYR A 299 -17.27 -7.86 1.70
CA TYR A 299 -18.07 -7.97 0.46
C TYR A 299 -18.28 -9.42 0.01
N THR A 300 -17.75 -10.40 0.75
CA THR A 300 -17.96 -11.82 0.50
C THR A 300 -19.07 -12.37 1.39
N GLY A 301 -20.21 -12.71 0.78
CA GLY A 301 -21.28 -13.49 1.40
C GLY A 301 -21.00 -14.99 1.30
N ALA A 302 -21.49 -15.75 2.29
CA ALA A 302 -21.46 -17.20 2.26
C ALA A 302 -22.88 -17.78 2.31
N TYR A 303 -23.09 -18.86 1.57
CA TYR A 303 -24.37 -19.50 1.40
C TYR A 303 -24.24 -21.01 1.55
N GLU A 304 -25.01 -21.60 2.45
CA GLU A 304 -25.11 -23.05 2.58
C GLU A 304 -26.04 -23.58 1.48
N SER A 305 -25.59 -24.62 0.77
CA SER A 305 -26.40 -25.29 -0.24
C SER A 305 -27.22 -26.42 0.37
N SER A 306 -28.48 -26.57 -0.06
CA SER A 306 -29.32 -27.72 0.29
C SER A 306 -28.75 -29.07 -0.17
N TYR A 307 -27.79 -29.07 -1.08
CA TYR A 307 -27.08 -30.28 -1.52
C TYR A 307 -25.82 -30.57 -0.69
N GLY A 308 -25.52 -29.74 0.29
CA GLY A 308 -24.30 -29.76 1.07
C GLY A 308 -23.20 -28.91 0.43
N GLY A 309 -22.33 -28.34 1.27
CA GLY A 309 -21.27 -27.43 0.85
C GLY A 309 -21.67 -25.96 0.93
N TYR A 310 -20.76 -25.10 0.48
CA TYR A 310 -20.91 -23.65 0.58
C TYR A 310 -20.60 -22.95 -0.75
N VAL A 311 -21.41 -21.95 -1.07
CA VAL A 311 -21.14 -21.01 -2.14
C VAL A 311 -20.66 -19.71 -1.52
N LEU A 312 -19.48 -19.25 -1.93
CA LEU A 312 -19.02 -17.91 -1.61
C LEU A 312 -19.30 -16.99 -2.79
N PHE A 313 -19.90 -15.85 -2.49
CA PHE A 313 -20.22 -14.84 -3.47
C PHE A 313 -19.58 -13.51 -3.08
N THR A 314 -18.66 -13.02 -3.91
CA THR A 314 -18.02 -11.73 -3.68
C THR A 314 -18.57 -10.69 -4.64
N GLU A 315 -19.16 -9.64 -4.06
CA GLU A 315 -19.62 -8.47 -4.81
C GLU A 315 -18.51 -7.45 -5.02
N LYS A 316 -18.70 -6.60 -6.03
CA LYS A 316 -17.85 -5.45 -6.26
C LYS A 316 -17.87 -4.53 -5.04
N MET A 317 -16.70 -4.07 -4.61
CA MET A 317 -16.59 -3.04 -3.57
C MET A 317 -17.27 -1.73 -3.98
N ALA A 318 -17.71 -0.94 -3.00
CA ALA A 318 -18.19 0.41 -3.23
C ALA A 318 -17.15 1.24 -3.99
N SER A 319 -17.56 1.82 -5.11
CA SER A 319 -16.77 2.82 -5.84
C SER A 319 -16.53 4.05 -4.98
N GLU A 320 -15.51 4.84 -5.33
CA GLU A 320 -15.20 6.12 -4.66
C GLU A 320 -16.44 7.01 -4.54
N SER A 321 -17.20 7.19 -5.63
CA SER A 321 -18.43 7.98 -5.62
C SER A 321 -19.49 7.47 -4.65
N GLN A 322 -19.64 6.15 -4.54
CA GLN A 322 -20.58 5.55 -3.58
C GLN A 322 -20.10 5.74 -2.13
N ARG A 323 -18.79 5.67 -1.89
CA ARG A 323 -18.23 5.95 -0.56
C ARG A 323 -18.39 7.43 -0.19
N THR A 324 -18.12 8.36 -1.12
CA THR A 324 -18.38 9.79 -0.93
C THR A 324 -19.85 10.09 -0.60
N GLU A 325 -20.79 9.39 -1.23
CA GLU A 325 -22.23 9.52 -0.92
C GLU A 325 -22.56 9.01 0.48
N LEU A 326 -22.10 7.81 0.84
CA LEU A 326 -22.21 7.30 2.21
C LEU A 326 -21.62 8.28 3.23
N TYR A 327 -20.43 8.82 2.97
CA TYR A 327 -19.78 9.77 3.88
C TYR A 327 -20.53 11.08 4.00
N SER A 328 -21.16 11.54 2.92
CA SER A 328 -22.08 12.69 2.98
C SER A 328 -23.25 12.37 3.91
N ASN A 329 -23.87 11.19 3.77
CA ASN A 329 -24.98 10.77 4.63
C ASN A 329 -24.55 10.66 6.11
N LEU A 330 -23.35 10.15 6.38
CA LEU A 330 -22.81 10.07 7.74
C LEU A 330 -22.56 11.46 8.34
N ILE A 331 -22.01 12.39 7.55
CA ILE A 331 -21.79 13.77 7.99
C ILE A 331 -23.13 14.47 8.23
N ASP A 332 -24.11 14.30 7.35
CA ASP A 332 -25.46 14.85 7.53
C ASP A 332 -26.11 14.30 8.81
N SER A 333 -25.93 13.00 9.12
CA SER A 333 -26.38 12.43 10.38
C SER A 333 -25.67 13.04 11.59
N TYR A 334 -24.35 13.20 11.51
CA TYR A 334 -23.53 13.83 12.56
C TYR A 334 -23.97 15.26 12.83
N GLU A 335 -24.12 16.10 11.80
CA GLU A 335 -24.49 17.51 11.97
C GLU A 335 -25.87 17.68 12.60
N ASN A 336 -26.80 16.77 12.29
CA ASN A 336 -28.17 16.86 12.77
C ASN A 336 -28.38 16.20 14.14
N GLN A 337 -27.62 15.15 14.48
CA GLN A 337 -27.92 14.28 15.63
C GLN A 337 -26.71 14.00 16.54
N GLY A 338 -25.49 14.28 16.10
CA GLY A 338 -24.25 14.04 16.83
C GLY A 338 -23.77 12.59 16.85
N VAL A 339 -22.56 12.37 17.38
CA VAL A 339 -21.89 11.06 17.38
C VAL A 339 -22.65 9.98 18.16
N GLY A 340 -23.29 10.33 19.27
CA GLY A 340 -23.99 9.33 20.10
C GLY A 340 -25.10 8.58 19.36
N LEU A 341 -25.88 9.29 18.51
CA LEU A 341 -26.87 8.63 17.67
C LEU A 341 -26.23 7.76 16.58
N MET A 342 -25.08 8.17 16.06
CA MET A 342 -24.35 7.36 15.08
C MET A 342 -23.86 6.05 15.68
N GLU A 343 -23.35 6.07 16.91
CA GLU A 343 -22.92 4.87 17.63
C GLU A 343 -24.09 3.91 17.89
N ASP A 344 -25.27 4.44 18.25
CA ASP A 344 -26.50 3.63 18.39
C ASP A 344 -26.86 2.93 17.07
N VAL A 345 -26.81 3.67 15.97
CA VAL A 345 -27.06 3.13 14.62
C VAL A 345 -26.01 2.07 14.26
N VAL A 346 -24.73 2.35 14.44
CA VAL A 346 -23.63 1.41 14.17
C VAL A 346 -23.80 0.13 14.99
N GLY A 347 -24.24 0.22 16.25
CA GLY A 347 -24.52 -0.95 17.09
C GLY A 347 -25.54 -1.92 16.49
N HIS A 348 -26.50 -1.42 15.70
CA HIS A 348 -27.46 -2.23 14.95
C HIS A 348 -26.93 -2.68 13.58
N LEU A 349 -25.99 -1.95 12.99
CA LEU A 349 -25.50 -2.21 11.63
C LEU A 349 -24.17 -2.98 11.58
N LYS A 350 -23.48 -3.19 12.70
CA LYS A 350 -22.13 -3.76 12.73
C LYS A 350 -21.96 -5.13 12.05
N ASP A 351 -23.05 -5.91 12.00
CA ASP A 351 -23.13 -7.24 11.38
C ASP A 351 -23.83 -7.22 10.01
N THR A 352 -24.20 -6.05 9.50
CA THR A 352 -24.84 -5.90 8.19
C THR A 352 -23.79 -5.76 7.09
N PRO A 353 -24.03 -6.31 5.89
CA PRO A 353 -23.10 -6.17 4.76
C PRO A 353 -22.89 -4.70 4.35
N PRO A 354 -21.66 -4.24 4.06
CA PRO A 354 -21.39 -2.88 3.58
C PRO A 354 -22.27 -2.41 2.41
N GLN A 355 -22.65 -3.33 1.53
CA GLN A 355 -23.39 -3.08 0.30
C GLN A 355 -24.79 -2.45 0.51
N ILE A 356 -25.40 -2.66 1.68
CA ILE A 356 -26.72 -2.09 2.01
C ILE A 356 -26.65 -0.88 2.93
N GLN A 357 -25.47 -0.59 3.48
CA GLN A 357 -25.34 0.38 4.56
C GLN A 357 -25.64 1.81 4.12
N SER A 358 -25.22 2.22 2.91
CA SER A 358 -25.58 3.54 2.36
C SER A 358 -27.09 3.75 2.27
N ASN A 359 -27.82 2.75 1.76
CA ASN A 359 -29.28 2.84 1.62
C ASN A 359 -29.98 2.90 2.98
N ILE A 360 -29.41 2.24 4.00
CA ILE A 360 -29.95 2.28 5.37
C ILE A 360 -29.77 3.69 5.95
N TRP A 361 -28.58 4.29 5.83
CA TRP A 361 -28.32 5.65 6.29
C TRP A 361 -29.17 6.68 5.56
N GLU A 362 -29.30 6.58 4.24
CA GLU A 362 -30.16 7.46 3.44
C GLU A 362 -31.62 7.37 3.91
N ALA A 363 -32.17 6.16 4.04
CA ALA A 363 -33.55 5.97 4.50
C ALA A 363 -33.77 6.43 5.94
N LEU A 364 -32.76 6.28 6.82
CA LEU A 364 -32.81 6.78 8.18
C LEU A 364 -32.85 8.32 8.19
N ASN A 365 -31.93 8.96 7.48
CA ASN A 365 -31.85 10.42 7.38
C ASN A 365 -33.14 11.00 6.78
N GLU A 366 -33.66 10.40 5.71
CA GLU A 366 -34.95 10.80 5.12
C GLU A 366 -36.10 10.64 6.11
N THR A 367 -36.10 9.59 6.93
CA THR A 367 -37.16 9.41 7.95
C THR A 367 -37.05 10.47 9.05
N ILE A 368 -35.83 10.78 9.51
CA ILE A 368 -35.56 11.81 10.51
C ILE A 368 -35.99 13.18 10.00
N GLU A 369 -35.63 13.53 8.76
CA GLU A 369 -35.98 14.81 8.15
C GLU A 369 -37.50 14.97 7.98
N ASN A 370 -38.17 13.94 7.45
CA ASN A 370 -39.61 14.01 7.18
C ASN A 370 -40.47 13.88 8.44
N ASN A 371 -39.97 13.19 9.48
CA ASN A 371 -40.74 12.90 10.69
C ASN A 371 -39.86 12.98 11.96
N PRO A 372 -39.29 14.15 12.29
CA PRO A 372 -38.33 14.28 13.39
C PRO A 372 -38.93 13.87 14.74
N ALA A 373 -40.24 14.10 14.95
CA ALA A 373 -40.94 13.72 16.16
C ALA A 373 -40.96 12.20 16.44
N LEU A 374 -40.68 11.36 15.43
CA LEU A 374 -40.51 9.91 15.64
C LEU A 374 -39.20 9.57 16.34
N PHE A 375 -38.23 10.50 16.38
CA PHE A 375 -36.89 10.32 16.95
C PHE A 375 -36.66 11.10 18.25
N ASP A 376 -37.71 11.69 18.83
CA ASP A 376 -37.65 12.40 20.12
C ASP A 376 -37.46 11.47 21.34
N LYS A 377 -37.55 10.14 21.15
CA LYS A 377 -37.43 9.16 22.24
C LYS A 377 -36.11 8.41 22.16
N SER A 378 -35.62 7.99 23.32
CA SER A 378 -34.36 7.24 23.44
C SER A 378 -34.39 5.88 22.73
N ASP A 379 -35.56 5.29 22.48
CA ASP A 379 -35.72 3.98 21.84
C ASP A 379 -36.12 4.07 20.35
N SER A 380 -36.09 5.27 19.78
CA SER A 380 -36.56 5.51 18.41
C SER A 380 -35.69 4.86 17.34
N ILE A 381 -34.37 4.91 17.48
CA ILE A 381 -33.43 4.22 16.57
C ILE A 381 -33.66 2.71 16.62
N GLU A 382 -33.68 2.13 17.81
CA GLU A 382 -33.92 0.70 17.99
C GLU A 382 -35.27 0.27 17.37
N SER A 383 -36.32 1.08 17.58
CA SER A 383 -37.65 0.83 17.01
C SER A 383 -37.65 0.90 15.49
N TRP A 384 -36.99 1.89 14.90
CA TRP A 384 -36.87 2.03 13.46
C TRP A 384 -36.09 0.85 12.85
N MET A 385 -34.95 0.50 13.46
CA MET A 385 -34.11 -0.62 13.04
C MET A 385 -34.87 -1.95 13.05
N LYS A 386 -35.61 -2.24 14.14
CA LYS A 386 -36.44 -3.46 14.23
C LYS A 386 -37.50 -3.56 13.13
N LEU A 387 -38.01 -2.43 12.65
CA LEU A 387 -39.06 -2.40 11.63
C LEU A 387 -38.51 -2.48 10.19
N ARG A 388 -37.29 -1.99 9.95
CA ARG A 388 -36.74 -1.78 8.60
C ARG A 388 -35.55 -2.65 8.24
N LEU A 389 -34.69 -3.00 9.19
CA LEU A 389 -33.41 -3.65 8.87
C LEU A 389 -33.61 -5.00 8.19
N GLY A 390 -34.58 -5.79 8.67
CA GLY A 390 -34.88 -7.11 8.12
C GLY A 390 -35.40 -7.09 6.68
N SER A 391 -36.00 -5.98 6.21
CA SER A 391 -36.36 -5.87 4.78
C SER A 391 -35.13 -5.58 3.92
N PHE A 392 -34.25 -4.67 4.35
CA PHE A 392 -33.01 -4.38 3.62
C PHE A 392 -32.12 -5.62 3.46
N GLN A 393 -31.94 -6.38 4.54
CA GLN A 393 -31.15 -7.62 4.51
C GLN A 393 -31.75 -8.65 3.56
N ARG A 394 -33.07 -8.90 3.67
CA ARG A 394 -33.75 -9.89 2.82
C ARG A 394 -33.69 -9.51 1.34
N ASP A 395 -33.90 -8.25 1.00
CA ASP A 395 -33.86 -7.78 -0.38
C ASP A 395 -32.45 -7.93 -0.98
N PHE A 396 -31.42 -7.70 -0.17
CA PHE A 396 -30.02 -7.93 -0.55
C PHE A 396 -29.68 -9.40 -0.71
N GLU A 397 -30.02 -10.24 0.26
CA GLU A 397 -29.77 -11.70 0.21
C GLU A 397 -30.45 -12.33 -1.01
N ASN A 398 -31.73 -11.99 -1.27
CA ASN A 398 -32.44 -12.49 -2.45
C ASN A 398 -31.74 -12.10 -3.75
N LYS A 399 -31.29 -10.84 -3.85
CA LYS A 399 -30.55 -10.36 -5.02
C LYS A 399 -29.23 -11.12 -5.23
N GLN A 400 -28.49 -11.42 -4.16
CA GLN A 400 -27.27 -12.21 -4.26
C GLN A 400 -27.57 -13.65 -4.69
N VAL A 401 -28.59 -14.27 -4.11
CA VAL A 401 -29.03 -15.62 -4.49
C VAL A 401 -29.41 -15.69 -5.97
N ASP A 402 -30.19 -14.73 -6.47
CA ASP A 402 -30.54 -14.65 -7.89
C ASP A 402 -29.28 -14.54 -8.77
N GLN A 403 -28.31 -13.69 -8.40
CA GLN A 403 -27.05 -13.55 -9.14
C GLN A 403 -26.20 -14.84 -9.11
N ILE A 404 -26.18 -15.55 -8.00
CA ILE A 404 -25.48 -16.84 -7.90
C ILE A 404 -26.10 -17.84 -8.87
N TYR A 405 -27.43 -17.91 -8.95
CA TYR A 405 -28.12 -18.78 -9.90
C TYR A 405 -27.80 -18.41 -11.35
N ASP A 406 -27.90 -17.12 -11.70
CA ASP A 406 -27.59 -16.63 -13.05
C ASP A 406 -26.15 -17.03 -13.46
N ILE A 407 -25.17 -16.81 -12.58
CA ILE A 407 -23.78 -17.18 -12.86
C ILE A 407 -23.61 -18.69 -12.97
N ALA A 408 -24.25 -19.46 -12.09
CA ALA A 408 -24.15 -20.91 -12.11
C ALA A 408 -24.76 -21.53 -13.38
N GLU A 409 -25.78 -20.90 -13.96
CA GLU A 409 -26.36 -21.27 -15.26
C GLU A 409 -25.49 -20.88 -16.46
N GLU A 410 -24.76 -19.77 -16.38
CA GLU A 410 -23.93 -19.23 -17.46
C GLU A 410 -22.53 -19.88 -17.59
N LEU A 411 -22.11 -20.70 -16.62
CA LEU A 411 -20.84 -21.42 -16.70
C LEU A 411 -20.75 -22.34 -17.92
N ASP A 412 -19.54 -22.53 -18.46
CA ASP A 412 -19.24 -23.49 -19.54
C ASP A 412 -19.81 -24.90 -19.25
N VAL A 413 -19.83 -25.27 -17.97
CA VAL A 413 -20.59 -26.41 -17.45
C VAL A 413 -21.51 -25.87 -16.35
N PRO A 414 -22.81 -25.71 -16.62
CA PRO A 414 -23.76 -25.21 -15.64
C PRO A 414 -23.75 -26.04 -14.36
N ARG A 415 -23.90 -25.38 -13.21
CA ARG A 415 -23.95 -26.05 -11.90
C ARG A 415 -25.31 -25.82 -11.26
N ASP A 416 -25.96 -26.91 -10.85
CA ASP A 416 -27.09 -26.80 -9.93
C ASP A 416 -26.54 -26.65 -8.50
N VAL A 417 -26.76 -25.47 -7.91
CA VAL A 417 -26.28 -25.12 -6.57
C VAL A 417 -27.33 -25.36 -5.48
N GLY A 418 -28.50 -25.92 -5.82
CA GLY A 418 -29.57 -26.20 -4.86
C GLY A 418 -30.20 -24.95 -4.26
N GLN A 419 -30.98 -25.09 -3.19
CA GLN A 419 -31.48 -23.95 -2.41
C GLN A 419 -30.33 -23.37 -1.58
N LEU A 420 -30.26 -22.04 -1.52
CA LEU A 420 -29.20 -21.31 -0.83
C LEU A 420 -29.75 -20.60 0.41
N GLU A 421 -29.10 -20.78 1.55
CA GLU A 421 -29.39 -20.06 2.80
C GLU A 421 -28.16 -19.28 3.22
N TRP A 422 -28.33 -17.99 3.54
CA TRP A 422 -27.22 -17.14 3.97
C TRP A 422 -26.66 -17.62 5.30
N VAL A 423 -25.33 -17.64 5.42
CA VAL A 423 -24.61 -17.98 6.64
C VAL A 423 -23.54 -16.93 6.90
N LYS A 424 -23.39 -16.56 8.18
CA LYS A 424 -22.38 -15.59 8.59
C LYS A 424 -21.00 -16.17 8.32
N LEU A 425 -20.16 -15.46 7.58
CA LEU A 425 -18.82 -15.94 7.23
C LEU A 425 -18.00 -16.34 8.46
N SER A 426 -18.15 -15.63 9.59
CA SER A 426 -17.47 -15.92 10.85
C SER A 426 -17.85 -17.28 11.46
N THR A 427 -18.99 -17.88 11.10
CA THR A 427 -19.39 -19.21 11.61
C THR A 427 -18.75 -20.35 10.83
N LEU A 428 -18.01 -20.04 9.76
CA LEU A 428 -17.32 -21.02 8.92
C LEU A 428 -15.85 -21.25 9.33
N TYR A 429 -15.33 -20.48 10.31
CA TYR A 429 -13.94 -20.51 10.77
C TYR A 429 -13.76 -21.21 12.13
#